data_AF-A0A1H3PXJ7-F1
#
_entry.id   AF-A0A1H3PXJ7-F1
#
_cell.length_a   1.000
_cell.length_b   1.000
_cell.length_c   1.000
_cell.angle_alpha   90.00
_cell.angle_beta   90.00
_cell.angle_gamma   90.00
#
_symmetry.space_group_name_H-M   'P 1'
#
loop_
_entity.id
_entity.type
_entity.pdbx_description
1 polymer ?
#
loop_
_entity_poly.entity_id
_entity_poly.type
_entity_poly.pdbx_seq_one_letter_code
_entity_poly.pdbx_strand_id
1 'polypeptide(L)'
;MPSDLETRLRSGLQATADDVGPAPRDLADRVRHRARAQRRTRLAVAAAGVAAALVFVGVPVVASTLLADGGTAAPAERTSPAPPPLDELPTRGSLAGDAQWLDAVAALPWQLPDVPPDAGLPVPIVTDPRVVYAGDTPAGRVALVLGRQGSILWHVWFTGPVGADPAGMSPATPAGPTADQGRLALLDAAGPDADEATLVLVARPGDSATWTTPPVVAADGSESTRTLDLPMEDGVAVTELAGPVSWATAIGVHRDGSLLVSLFPEQTTRLAGEEFPTARAADPRGLAGRLDATWLGLATRTLLDSYGLTAAEADPTLLAAGPLDPEWSPQAWLVGVTFPSGATGVQLEAETAEGTGMAGYSYRLPHGPAGTALLDRVVAVRALGGILVSAPATAVTAEVLDARGAVLGPLPLEQGAGTGPLAADATTARLVAADGTVVAEVPIERAP
;
A
#
# COMPACT_ATOMS: atom_id res chain seq x y z
N MET A 1 30.93 -19.32 -36.97
CA MET A 1 29.57 -19.55 -37.47
C MET A 1 28.61 -18.92 -36.46
N PRO A 2 27.72 -18.00 -36.88
CA PRO A 2 26.74 -17.41 -35.97
C PRO A 2 25.85 -18.50 -35.39
N SER A 3 25.51 -18.38 -34.10
CA SER A 3 24.63 -19.35 -33.43
C SER A 3 23.21 -19.24 -33.99
N ASP A 4 22.45 -20.34 -33.98
CA ASP A 4 21.06 -20.37 -34.43
C ASP A 4 20.18 -19.33 -33.68
N LEU A 5 20.54 -19.02 -32.43
CA LEU A 5 19.91 -17.96 -31.62
C LEU A 5 20.12 -16.56 -32.22
N GLU A 6 21.34 -16.26 -32.67
CA GLU A 6 21.68 -14.95 -33.24
C GLU A 6 20.93 -14.71 -34.56
N THR A 7 20.83 -15.74 -35.41
CA THR A 7 20.05 -15.66 -36.64
C THR A 7 18.57 -15.47 -36.34
N ARG A 8 18.02 -16.17 -35.34
CA ARG A 8 16.61 -16.06 -34.94
C ARG A 8 16.27 -14.69 -34.34
N LEU A 9 17.16 -14.14 -33.51
CA LEU A 9 17.05 -12.78 -32.97
C LEU A 9 17.12 -11.74 -34.08
N ARG A 10 18.07 -11.88 -35.01
CA ARG A 10 18.21 -10.93 -36.12
C ARG A 10 16.99 -10.96 -37.01
N SER A 11 16.48 -12.15 -37.39
CA SER A 11 15.26 -12.26 -38.20
C SER A 11 14.02 -11.75 -37.48
N GLY A 12 13.90 -12.02 -36.17
CA GLY A 12 12.78 -11.52 -35.36
C GLY A 12 12.78 -10.00 -35.28
N LEU A 13 13.92 -9.39 -34.97
CA LEU A 13 14.07 -7.93 -34.90
C LEU A 13 13.83 -7.26 -36.25
N GLN A 14 14.25 -7.89 -37.35
CA GLN A 14 14.02 -7.35 -38.69
C GLN A 14 12.54 -7.42 -39.08
N ALA A 15 11.87 -8.54 -38.81
CA ALA A 15 10.44 -8.68 -39.04
C ALA A 15 9.63 -7.67 -38.21
N THR A 16 10.00 -7.44 -36.94
CA THR A 16 9.36 -6.41 -36.11
C THR A 16 9.65 -5.00 -36.61
N ALA A 17 10.86 -4.73 -37.10
CA ALA A 17 11.22 -3.42 -37.64
C ALA A 17 10.47 -3.09 -38.95
N ASP A 18 10.20 -4.09 -39.78
CA ASP A 18 9.45 -3.93 -41.03
C ASP A 18 7.95 -3.69 -40.80
N ASP A 19 7.40 -4.17 -39.68
CA ASP A 19 6.00 -3.95 -39.26
C ASP A 19 5.77 -2.58 -38.59
N VAL A 20 6.82 -1.88 -38.17
CA VAL A 20 6.70 -0.54 -37.59
C VAL A 20 6.58 0.48 -38.71
N GLY A 21 5.36 0.98 -38.92
CA GLY A 21 5.10 2.07 -39.84
C GLY A 21 6.01 3.29 -39.58
N PRO A 22 6.31 4.09 -40.62
CA PRO A 22 7.21 5.24 -40.48
C PRO A 22 6.75 6.16 -39.36
N ALA A 23 7.69 6.52 -38.48
CA ALA A 23 7.43 7.40 -37.35
C ALA A 23 6.69 8.68 -37.81
N PRO A 24 5.62 9.09 -37.12
CA PRO A 24 4.95 10.36 -37.40
C PRO A 24 5.97 11.49 -37.46
N ARG A 25 5.86 12.37 -38.48
CA ARG A 25 6.83 13.46 -38.71
C ARG A 25 7.00 14.41 -37.51
N ASP A 26 6.05 14.39 -36.59
CA ASP A 26 5.98 15.21 -35.38
C ASP A 26 6.37 14.45 -34.11
N LEU A 27 6.76 13.16 -34.17
CA LEU A 27 7.15 12.37 -33.00
C LEU A 27 8.29 13.03 -32.22
N ALA A 28 9.30 13.56 -32.92
CA ALA A 28 10.40 14.27 -32.29
C ALA A 28 9.94 15.52 -31.54
N ASP A 29 8.95 16.24 -32.08
CA ASP A 29 8.41 17.44 -31.45
C ASP A 29 7.46 17.11 -30.29
N ARG A 30 6.68 16.03 -30.39
CA ARG A 30 5.88 15.50 -29.27
C ARG A 30 6.76 15.03 -28.12
N VAL A 31 7.84 14.31 -28.40
CA VAL A 31 8.80 13.86 -27.37
C VAL A 31 9.50 15.06 -26.73
N ARG A 32 9.93 16.06 -27.51
CA ARG A 32 10.52 17.30 -26.97
C ARG A 32 9.51 18.10 -26.15
N HIS A 33 8.26 18.20 -26.60
CA HIS A 33 7.20 18.92 -25.90
C HIS A 33 6.87 18.22 -24.57
N ARG A 34 6.73 16.89 -24.58
CA ARG A 34 6.50 16.07 -23.38
C ARG A 34 7.67 16.15 -22.40
N ALA A 35 8.92 16.03 -22.88
CA ALA A 35 10.10 16.16 -22.03
C ALA A 35 10.21 17.56 -21.39
N ARG A 36 9.84 18.62 -22.10
CA ARG A 36 9.78 19.99 -21.54
C ARG A 36 8.65 20.17 -20.54
N ALA A 37 7.47 19.63 -20.82
CA ALA A 37 6.36 19.63 -19.88
C ALA A 37 6.73 18.88 -18.60
N GLN A 38 7.26 17.67 -18.72
CA GLN A 38 7.67 16.82 -17.60
C GLN A 38 8.80 17.45 -16.76
N ARG A 39 9.77 18.16 -17.39
CA ARG A 39 10.77 18.95 -16.66
C ARG A 39 10.13 20.11 -15.87
N ARG A 40 9.12 20.79 -16.42
CA ARG A 40 8.41 21.87 -15.72
C ARG A 40 7.57 21.33 -14.56
N THR A 41 6.89 20.19 -14.73
CA THR A 41 6.13 19.56 -13.65
C THR A 41 7.04 19.06 -12.53
N ARG A 42 8.19 18.45 -12.84
CA ARG A 42 9.18 18.03 -11.83
C ARG A 42 9.76 19.20 -11.06
N LEU A 43 10.04 20.33 -11.72
CA LEU A 43 10.49 21.56 -11.04
C LEU A 43 9.39 22.20 -10.20
N ALA A 44 8.13 22.16 -10.65
CA ALA A 44 7.00 22.66 -9.88
C ALA A 44 6.73 21.80 -8.63
N VAL A 45 6.81 20.47 -8.75
CA VAL A 45 6.68 19.53 -7.62
C VAL A 45 7.85 19.67 -6.65
N ALA A 46 9.09 19.81 -7.14
CA ALA A 46 10.25 20.06 -6.28
C ALA A 46 10.14 21.41 -5.56
N ALA A 47 9.68 22.47 -6.23
CA ALA A 47 9.45 23.77 -5.60
C ALA A 47 8.30 23.73 -4.59
N ALA A 48 7.20 23.01 -4.88
CA ALA A 48 6.10 22.80 -3.95
C ALA A 48 6.51 21.96 -2.74
N GLY A 49 7.34 20.94 -2.93
CA GLY A 49 7.93 20.14 -1.85
C GLY A 49 8.87 20.95 -0.96
N VAL A 50 9.71 21.81 -1.53
CA VAL A 50 10.56 22.74 -0.77
C VAL A 50 9.72 23.80 -0.04
N ALA A 51 8.66 24.33 -0.66
CA ALA A 51 7.76 25.27 -0.01
C ALA A 51 6.97 24.61 1.14
N ALA A 52 6.47 23.38 0.95
CA ALA A 52 5.81 22.62 2.00
C ALA A 52 6.78 22.26 3.14
N ALA A 53 8.02 21.85 2.82
CA ALA A 53 9.06 21.60 3.82
C ALA A 53 9.43 22.88 4.60
N LEU A 54 9.48 24.05 3.94
CA LEU A 54 9.70 25.34 4.60
C LEU A 54 8.51 25.77 5.47
N VAL A 55 7.28 25.39 5.12
CA VAL A 55 6.08 25.66 5.94
C VAL A 55 5.99 24.71 7.14
N PHE A 56 6.31 23.42 6.96
CA PHE A 56 6.28 22.42 8.03
C PHE A 56 7.48 22.51 8.99
N VAL A 57 8.64 22.98 8.53
CA VAL A 57 9.80 23.26 9.41
C VAL A 57 9.77 24.69 9.96
N GLY A 58 9.01 25.60 9.34
CA GLY A 58 8.98 27.04 9.68
C GLY A 58 7.93 27.49 10.69
N VAL A 59 6.93 26.66 11.04
CA VAL A 59 5.85 27.03 11.98
C VAL A 59 5.70 25.93 13.04
N PRO A 60 6.55 25.94 14.08
CA PRO A 60 6.16 26.64 15.31
C PRO A 60 7.33 27.35 16.03
N VAL A 61 7.96 28.35 15.39
CA VAL A 61 8.98 29.19 16.08
C VAL A 61 8.59 30.67 16.19
N VAL A 62 7.64 31.16 15.38
CA VAL A 62 7.26 32.59 15.41
C VAL A 62 6.30 32.94 16.57
N ALA A 63 5.68 31.96 17.24
CA ALA A 63 4.93 32.22 18.47
C ALA A 63 5.85 32.44 19.70
N SER A 64 7.14 32.08 19.62
CA SER A 64 8.07 32.13 20.75
C SER A 64 8.98 33.36 20.77
N THR A 65 8.95 34.21 19.75
CA THR A 65 9.87 35.36 19.63
C THR A 65 9.25 36.72 19.95
N LEU A 66 7.95 36.80 20.23
CA LEU A 66 7.28 38.06 20.62
C LEU A 66 7.05 38.22 22.14
N LEU A 67 7.50 37.25 22.94
CA LEU A 67 7.55 37.34 24.41
C LEU A 67 8.95 36.95 24.92
N ALA A 68 9.98 37.68 24.48
CA ALA A 68 11.35 37.51 24.98
C ALA A 68 11.76 38.73 25.81
N ASP A 69 11.28 38.78 27.05
CA ASP A 69 11.90 39.55 28.12
C ASP A 69 13.26 38.91 28.45
N GLY A 70 14.36 39.59 28.12
CA GLY A 70 15.66 39.59 28.84
C GLY A 70 16.24 38.30 29.45
N GLY A 71 15.89 37.11 28.97
CA GLY A 71 16.34 35.83 29.53
C GLY A 71 17.79 35.54 29.20
N THR A 72 18.62 35.39 30.23
CA THR A 72 20.02 34.97 30.14
C THR A 72 20.09 33.60 29.45
N ALA A 73 20.96 33.45 28.44
CA ALA A 73 21.13 32.19 27.71
C ALA A 73 21.47 31.04 28.69
N ALA A 74 20.52 30.14 28.90
CA ALA A 74 20.74 28.93 29.67
C ALA A 74 21.84 28.10 28.97
N PRO A 75 22.76 27.47 29.72
CA PRO A 75 23.81 26.65 29.13
C PRO A 75 23.18 25.57 28.26
N ALA A 76 23.68 25.42 27.04
CA ALA A 76 23.24 24.38 26.12
C ALA A 76 23.30 23.02 26.85
N GLU A 77 22.14 22.41 27.07
CA GLU A 77 22.05 21.08 27.63
C GLU A 77 22.90 20.15 26.76
N ARG A 78 23.78 19.38 27.42
CA ARG A 78 24.66 18.43 26.76
C ARG A 78 23.78 17.47 25.98
N THR A 79 24.02 17.35 24.67
CA THR A 79 23.40 16.35 23.82
C THR A 79 23.61 14.99 24.49
N SER A 80 22.54 14.36 24.94
CA SER A 80 22.62 13.00 25.47
C SER A 80 23.23 12.11 24.37
N PRO A 81 24.16 11.21 24.71
CA PRO A 81 24.76 10.31 23.73
C PRO A 81 23.65 9.58 22.97
N ALA A 82 23.81 9.46 21.65
CA ALA A 82 22.85 8.74 20.83
C ALA A 82 22.72 7.30 21.35
N PRO A 83 21.48 6.79 21.54
CA PRO A 83 21.29 5.43 21.99
C PRO A 83 21.88 4.44 20.97
N PRO A 84 22.45 3.32 21.42
CA PRO A 84 23.07 2.34 20.52
C PRO A 84 22.06 1.82 19.48
N PRO A 85 22.52 1.51 18.25
CA PRO A 85 21.69 0.92 17.21
C PRO A 85 21.34 -0.54 17.54
N LEU A 86 20.33 -1.08 16.84
CA LEU A 86 19.77 -2.41 17.14
C LEU A 86 20.79 -3.54 17.00
N ASP A 87 21.73 -3.42 16.05
CA ASP A 87 22.80 -4.38 15.78
C ASP A 87 23.92 -4.39 16.82
N GLU A 88 24.00 -3.37 17.69
CA GLU A 88 24.93 -3.33 18.83
C GLU A 88 24.32 -3.94 20.10
N LEU A 89 22.99 -3.98 20.22
CA LEU A 89 22.29 -4.50 21.39
C LEU A 89 22.45 -6.04 21.56
N PRO A 90 22.49 -6.59 22.79
CA PRO A 90 22.56 -8.04 23.07
C PRO A 90 21.33 -8.77 22.56
N THR A 91 21.44 -9.96 21.96
CA THR A 91 20.28 -10.76 21.48
C THR A 91 19.17 -10.89 22.54
N ARG A 92 17.91 -10.79 22.11
CA ARG A 92 16.72 -10.87 22.98
C ARG A 92 15.85 -12.08 22.62
N GLY A 93 14.91 -12.42 23.48
CA GLY A 93 14.00 -13.56 23.31
C GLY A 93 14.45 -14.83 24.05
N SER A 94 13.64 -15.88 24.02
CA SER A 94 13.85 -17.09 24.83
C SER A 94 15.12 -17.88 24.47
N LEU A 95 15.71 -17.63 23.30
CA LEU A 95 16.93 -18.30 22.83
C LEU A 95 18.18 -17.40 22.90
N ALA A 96 18.08 -16.23 23.53
CA ALA A 96 19.20 -15.29 23.66
C ALA A 96 20.45 -15.88 24.35
N GLY A 97 20.28 -16.92 25.17
CA GLY A 97 21.37 -17.60 25.88
C GLY A 97 22.04 -18.74 25.11
N ASP A 98 21.51 -19.17 23.97
CA ASP A 98 22.03 -20.31 23.21
C ASP A 98 23.00 -19.85 22.12
N ALA A 99 24.23 -19.52 22.53
CA ALA A 99 25.24 -18.99 21.61
C ALA A 99 25.51 -19.90 20.40
N GLN A 100 25.49 -21.23 20.58
CA GLN A 100 25.72 -22.17 19.49
C GLN A 100 24.57 -22.12 18.46
N TRP A 101 23.33 -22.05 18.93
CA TRP A 101 22.18 -21.91 18.05
C TRP A 101 22.20 -20.57 17.31
N LEU A 102 22.52 -19.47 18.01
CA LEU A 102 22.59 -18.12 17.45
C LEU A 102 23.66 -18.00 16.34
N ASP A 103 24.86 -18.53 16.58
CA ASP A 103 25.95 -18.53 15.60
C ASP A 103 25.57 -19.33 14.34
N ALA A 104 24.89 -20.46 14.51
CA ALA A 104 24.45 -21.29 13.41
C ALA A 104 23.35 -20.61 12.57
N VAL A 105 22.39 -19.94 13.21
CA VAL A 105 21.34 -19.19 12.51
C VAL A 105 21.89 -17.96 11.79
N ALA A 106 22.84 -17.24 12.39
CA ALA A 106 23.52 -16.12 11.73
C ALA A 106 24.23 -16.53 10.42
N ALA A 107 24.67 -17.79 10.33
CA ALA A 107 25.36 -18.34 9.16
C ALA A 107 24.42 -18.90 8.07
N LEU A 108 23.09 -18.92 8.29
CA LEU A 108 22.14 -19.40 7.29
C LEU A 108 22.11 -18.52 6.04
N PRO A 109 21.80 -19.09 4.86
CA PRO A 109 21.62 -18.30 3.65
C PRO A 109 20.39 -17.40 3.77
N TRP A 110 20.50 -16.16 3.30
CA TRP A 110 19.42 -15.17 3.29
C TRP A 110 18.51 -15.27 2.05
N GLN A 111 18.77 -16.25 1.18
CA GLN A 111 18.00 -16.47 -0.05
C GLN A 111 16.72 -17.25 0.26
N LEU A 112 15.58 -16.73 -0.18
CA LEU A 112 14.31 -17.46 -0.13
C LEU A 112 14.40 -18.74 -0.99
N PRO A 113 13.95 -19.91 -0.49
CA PRO A 113 14.07 -21.19 -1.21
C PRO A 113 13.43 -21.19 -2.60
N ASP A 114 12.29 -20.50 -2.75
CA ASP A 114 11.44 -20.55 -3.94
C ASP A 114 11.61 -19.36 -4.89
N VAL A 115 12.56 -18.47 -4.60
CA VAL A 115 12.87 -17.34 -5.49
C VAL A 115 14.04 -17.74 -6.41
N PRO A 116 13.81 -17.87 -7.73
CA PRO A 116 14.87 -18.18 -8.67
C PRO A 116 16.03 -17.19 -8.56
N PRO A 117 17.30 -17.63 -8.64
CA PRO A 117 18.45 -16.73 -8.55
C PRO A 117 18.46 -15.63 -9.63
N ASP A 118 17.76 -15.84 -10.74
CA ASP A 118 17.64 -14.94 -11.89
C ASP A 118 16.42 -14.01 -11.81
N ALA A 119 15.61 -14.08 -10.75
CA ALA A 119 14.50 -13.15 -10.49
C ALA A 119 14.97 -11.68 -10.28
N GLY A 120 16.28 -11.44 -10.32
CA GLY A 120 16.86 -10.11 -10.39
C GLY A 120 16.90 -9.35 -9.06
N LEU A 121 16.50 -9.98 -7.95
CA LEU A 121 16.69 -9.43 -6.61
C LEU A 121 18.07 -9.84 -6.10
N PRO A 122 19.05 -8.92 -6.03
CA PRO A 122 20.39 -9.25 -5.55
C PRO A 122 20.32 -9.63 -4.06
N VAL A 123 20.74 -10.86 -3.73
CA VAL A 123 20.94 -11.25 -2.32
C VAL A 123 22.12 -10.43 -1.78
N PRO A 124 21.94 -9.69 -0.66
CA PRO A 124 23.01 -8.87 -0.13
C PRO A 124 24.16 -9.75 0.39
N ILE A 125 25.39 -9.38 0.06
CA ILE A 125 26.58 -9.95 0.69
C ILE A 125 26.82 -9.13 1.96
N VAL A 126 26.32 -9.62 3.08
CA VAL A 126 26.48 -8.96 4.38
C VAL A 126 27.73 -9.43 5.11
N THR A 127 28.34 -8.53 5.87
CA THR A 127 29.42 -8.82 6.82
C THR A 127 28.86 -8.86 8.23
N ASP A 128 29.46 -9.71 9.07
CA ASP A 128 29.17 -9.84 10.49
C ASP A 128 27.67 -10.05 10.80
N PRO A 129 27.01 -11.05 10.20
CA PRO A 129 25.61 -11.33 10.49
C PRO A 129 25.44 -11.64 11.98
N ARG A 130 24.45 -11.01 12.62
CA ARG A 130 24.17 -11.15 14.05
C ARG A 130 22.69 -11.34 14.28
N VAL A 131 22.34 -12.32 15.10
CA VAL A 131 20.98 -12.52 15.57
C VAL A 131 20.64 -11.47 16.63
N VAL A 132 19.66 -10.62 16.37
CA VAL A 132 19.20 -9.62 17.35
C VAL A 132 17.97 -10.09 18.13
N TYR A 133 17.14 -10.97 17.56
CA TYR A 133 16.06 -11.62 18.27
C TYR A 133 16.03 -13.10 17.93
N ALA A 134 15.80 -13.95 18.93
CA ALA A 134 15.54 -15.37 18.74
C ALA A 134 14.63 -15.88 19.86
N GLY A 135 13.50 -16.49 19.48
CA GLY A 135 12.55 -17.00 20.45
C GLY A 135 11.58 -18.01 19.88
N ASP A 136 10.97 -18.77 20.79
CA ASP A 136 9.81 -19.60 20.49
C ASP A 136 8.55 -18.74 20.60
N THR A 137 7.65 -18.92 19.65
CA THR A 137 6.34 -18.29 19.56
C THR A 137 5.27 -19.37 19.36
N PRO A 138 3.97 -19.05 19.55
CA PRO A 138 2.90 -20.00 19.27
C PRO A 138 2.89 -20.49 17.81
N ALA A 139 3.24 -19.64 16.85
CA ALA A 139 3.31 -19.98 15.43
C ALA A 139 4.57 -20.77 15.01
N GLY A 140 5.56 -20.90 15.91
CA GLY A 140 6.85 -21.53 15.62
C GLY A 140 8.04 -20.80 16.24
N ARG A 141 9.24 -21.18 15.83
CA ARG A 141 10.47 -20.51 16.21
C ARG A 141 10.77 -19.37 15.24
N VAL A 142 11.17 -18.21 15.77
CA VAL A 142 11.44 -17.00 14.98
C VAL A 142 12.83 -16.46 15.33
N ALA A 143 13.57 -15.98 14.32
CA ALA A 143 14.79 -15.22 14.52
C ALA A 143 14.89 -14.02 13.55
N LEU A 144 15.49 -12.94 14.03
CA LEU A 144 15.84 -11.76 13.24
C LEU A 144 17.34 -11.64 13.15
N VAL A 145 17.89 -11.68 11.94
CA VAL A 145 19.32 -11.52 11.68
C VAL A 145 19.56 -10.18 11.01
N LEU A 146 20.53 -9.43 11.51
CA LEU A 146 21.02 -8.19 10.90
C LEU A 146 22.42 -8.39 10.37
N GLY A 147 22.80 -7.67 9.33
CA GLY A 147 24.14 -7.70 8.75
C GLY A 147 24.42 -6.43 7.95
N ARG A 148 25.69 -6.09 7.72
CA ARG A 148 26.06 -4.84 7.04
C ARG A 148 26.58 -5.09 5.64
N GLN A 149 26.16 -4.27 4.68
CA GLN A 149 26.77 -4.18 3.36
C GLN A 149 27.24 -2.74 3.15
N GLY A 150 28.52 -2.49 3.42
CA GLY A 150 29.03 -1.12 3.54
C GLY A 150 28.38 -0.39 4.72
N SER A 151 27.74 0.77 4.47
CA SER A 151 27.05 1.54 5.49
C SER A 151 25.57 1.16 5.66
N ILE A 152 25.04 0.28 4.81
CA ILE A 152 23.64 -0.13 4.82
C ILE A 152 23.49 -1.32 5.76
N LEU A 153 22.60 -1.19 6.73
CA LEU A 153 22.17 -2.29 7.58
C LEU A 153 21.04 -3.03 6.86
N TRP A 154 21.20 -4.34 6.74
CA TRP A 154 20.23 -5.25 6.14
C TRP A 154 19.67 -6.17 7.21
N HIS A 155 18.48 -6.70 6.96
CA HIS A 155 17.85 -7.70 7.82
C HIS A 155 17.19 -8.82 7.02
N VAL A 156 16.94 -9.92 7.70
CA VAL A 156 16.09 -11.02 7.24
C VAL A 156 15.44 -11.68 8.45
N TRP A 157 14.18 -12.07 8.31
CA TRP A 157 13.49 -12.89 9.28
C TRP A 157 13.64 -14.37 8.92
N PHE A 158 13.88 -15.22 9.92
CA PHE A 158 13.85 -16.66 9.80
C PHE A 158 12.72 -17.23 10.64
N THR A 159 12.04 -18.24 10.10
CA THR A 159 11.02 -19.01 10.84
C THR A 159 11.27 -20.50 10.71
N GLY A 160 10.77 -21.27 11.68
CA GLY A 160 10.80 -22.73 11.68
C GLY A 160 9.72 -23.28 12.62
N PRO A 161 9.48 -24.61 12.63
CA PRO A 161 8.57 -25.21 13.59
C PRO A 161 9.02 -24.97 15.05
N VAL A 162 8.10 -25.13 16.00
CA VAL A 162 8.43 -25.04 17.43
C VAL A 162 9.57 -26.00 17.77
N GLY A 163 10.62 -25.50 18.43
CA GLY A 163 11.78 -26.31 18.77
C GLY A 163 12.77 -26.57 17.64
N ALA A 164 12.62 -25.93 16.46
CA ALA A 164 13.51 -26.12 15.32
C ALA A 164 15.00 -25.90 15.69
N ASP A 165 15.85 -26.85 15.28
CA ASP A 165 17.28 -26.61 15.24
C ASP A 165 17.62 -25.57 14.14
N PRO A 166 18.86 -25.04 14.08
CA PRO A 166 19.21 -24.04 13.08
C PRO A 166 18.99 -24.51 11.63
N ALA A 167 19.15 -25.81 11.35
CA ALA A 167 18.96 -26.36 10.00
C ALA A 167 17.47 -26.46 9.60
N GLY A 168 16.57 -26.49 10.59
CA GLY A 168 15.12 -26.42 10.41
C GLY A 168 14.56 -25.00 10.28
N MET A 169 15.41 -23.97 10.27
CA MET A 169 15.00 -22.57 10.05
C MET A 169 15.14 -22.20 8.57
N SER A 170 14.20 -21.41 8.05
CA SER A 170 14.24 -20.88 6.67
C SER A 170 13.95 -19.38 6.64
N PRO A 171 14.53 -18.62 5.70
CA PRO A 171 14.15 -17.22 5.47
C PRO A 171 12.63 -17.13 5.26
N ALA A 172 12.00 -16.24 6.01
CA ALA A 172 10.56 -16.04 6.02
C ALA A 172 10.15 -14.77 5.26
N THR A 173 11.07 -13.82 5.10
CA THR A 173 10.88 -12.59 4.32
C THR A 173 12.06 -12.40 3.37
N PRO A 174 11.89 -11.65 2.25
CA PRO A 174 13.03 -11.22 1.45
C PRO A 174 13.99 -10.37 2.29
N ALA A 175 15.30 -10.57 2.10
CA ALA A 175 16.29 -9.70 2.73
C ALA A 175 16.09 -8.25 2.26
N GLY A 176 16.03 -7.32 3.21
CA GLY A 176 15.77 -5.90 2.94
C GLY A 176 16.71 -4.97 3.69
N PRO A 177 16.92 -3.73 3.21
CA PRO A 177 17.59 -2.71 3.99
C PRO A 177 16.69 -2.25 5.14
N THR A 178 17.26 -1.96 6.31
CA THR A 178 16.50 -1.43 7.44
C THR A 178 16.24 0.07 7.22
N ALA A 179 14.99 0.47 7.00
CA ALA A 179 14.62 1.88 6.83
C ALA A 179 14.41 2.61 8.19
N ASP A 180 13.86 1.93 9.20
CA ASP A 180 13.20 2.57 10.35
C ASP A 180 14.04 2.66 11.63
N GLN A 181 15.31 3.03 11.49
CA GLN A 181 16.24 3.24 12.62
C GLN A 181 16.42 2.02 13.55
N GLY A 182 16.17 0.81 13.02
CA GLY A 182 16.27 -0.45 13.76
C GLY A 182 15.01 -0.81 14.54
N ARG A 183 13.83 -0.64 13.94
CA ARG A 183 12.56 -1.18 14.41
C ARG A 183 11.99 -2.04 13.30
N LEU A 184 11.68 -3.30 13.61
CA LEU A 184 11.24 -4.27 12.63
C LEU A 184 10.12 -5.09 13.26
N ALA A 185 9.09 -5.38 12.46
CA ALA A 185 8.00 -6.24 12.89
C ALA A 185 7.78 -7.34 11.86
N LEU A 186 7.46 -8.53 12.36
CA LEU A 186 7.07 -9.70 11.58
C LEU A 186 5.67 -10.10 12.00
N LEU A 187 4.82 -10.35 11.02
CA LEU A 187 3.53 -10.97 11.18
C LEU A 187 3.59 -12.36 10.53
N ASP A 188 3.26 -13.38 11.32
CA ASP A 188 3.41 -14.76 10.92
C ASP A 188 2.19 -15.61 11.30
N ALA A 189 1.78 -16.52 10.43
CA ALA A 189 0.65 -17.41 10.66
C ALA A 189 0.84 -18.73 9.90
N ALA A 190 0.02 -19.73 10.20
CA ALA A 190 0.08 -21.02 9.52
C ALA A 190 -0.22 -20.93 8.00
N GLY A 191 -0.97 -19.89 7.60
CA GLY A 191 -1.33 -19.60 6.22
C GLY A 191 -2.21 -18.34 6.13
N PRO A 192 -2.66 -17.94 4.93
CA PRO A 192 -3.48 -16.74 4.72
C PRO A 192 -4.87 -16.83 5.38
N ASP A 193 -5.40 -18.04 5.55
CA ASP A 193 -6.72 -18.28 6.15
C ASP A 193 -6.64 -18.65 7.65
N ALA A 194 -5.50 -18.39 8.31
CA ALA A 194 -5.34 -18.70 9.72
C ALA A 194 -6.18 -17.75 10.59
N ASP A 195 -6.93 -18.32 11.53
CA ASP A 195 -7.73 -17.55 12.51
C ASP A 195 -6.87 -16.84 13.58
N GLU A 196 -5.60 -17.20 13.65
CA GLU A 196 -4.63 -16.67 14.60
C GLU A 196 -3.30 -16.38 13.89
N ALA A 197 -2.67 -15.28 14.28
CA ALA A 197 -1.33 -14.93 13.84
C ALA A 197 -0.48 -14.44 15.00
N THR A 198 0.83 -14.60 14.88
CA THR A 198 1.81 -14.07 15.82
C THR A 198 2.42 -12.80 15.24
N LEU A 199 2.32 -11.71 16.00
CA LEU A 199 3.09 -10.50 15.78
C LEU A 199 4.35 -10.53 16.64
N VAL A 200 5.51 -10.38 16.00
CA VAL A 200 6.80 -10.17 16.66
C VAL A 200 7.29 -8.77 16.32
N LEU A 201 7.46 -7.90 17.30
CA LEU A 201 8.04 -6.57 17.16
C LEU A 201 9.39 -6.53 17.87
N VAL A 202 10.43 -6.08 17.17
CA VAL A 202 11.76 -5.84 17.74
C VAL A 202 12.08 -4.35 17.60
N ALA A 203 12.19 -3.68 18.75
CA ALA A 203 12.50 -2.27 18.91
C ALA A 203 13.66 -2.10 19.91
N ARG A 204 13.86 -0.88 20.43
CA ARG A 204 14.90 -0.62 21.44
C ARG A 204 14.34 -0.77 22.85
N PRO A 205 15.17 -1.15 23.84
CA PRO A 205 14.78 -1.13 25.24
C PRO A 205 14.23 0.24 25.64
N GLY A 206 13.09 0.24 26.35
CA GLY A 206 12.38 1.46 26.77
C GLY A 206 11.36 2.00 25.76
N ASP A 207 11.32 1.48 24.52
CA ASP A 207 10.22 1.78 23.60
C ASP A 207 8.94 1.06 24.06
N SER A 208 7.81 1.74 23.94
CA SER A 208 6.47 1.13 24.00
C SER A 208 5.90 1.00 22.59
N ALA A 209 4.90 0.13 22.43
CA ALA A 209 4.28 -0.05 21.13
C ALA A 209 2.78 -0.25 21.25
N THR A 210 2.08 0.17 20.20
CA THR A 210 0.64 0.08 20.07
C THR A 210 0.28 -0.54 18.73
N TRP A 211 -0.70 -1.42 18.73
CA TRP A 211 -1.28 -2.04 17.54
C TRP A 211 -2.64 -1.43 17.25
N THR A 212 -2.85 -0.92 16.03
CA THR A 212 -4.16 -0.40 15.62
C THR A 212 -4.94 -1.50 14.91
N THR A 213 -6.04 -1.96 15.50
CA THR A 213 -6.89 -2.98 14.87
C THR A 213 -7.41 -2.50 13.52
N PRO A 214 -7.76 -3.42 12.61
CA PRO A 214 -8.56 -3.05 11.45
C PRO A 214 -9.80 -2.24 11.87
N PRO A 215 -10.17 -1.21 11.10
CA PRO A 215 -11.35 -0.42 11.36
C PRO A 215 -12.63 -1.26 11.30
N VAL A 216 -13.59 -0.91 12.16
CA VAL A 216 -14.95 -1.43 12.13
C VAL A 216 -15.89 -0.32 11.65
N VAL A 217 -16.71 -0.64 10.66
CA VAL A 217 -17.72 0.28 10.11
C VAL A 217 -19.08 -0.03 10.71
N ALA A 218 -19.63 0.91 11.47
CA ALA A 218 -20.96 0.80 12.05
C ALA A 218 -22.06 0.99 11.00
N ALA A 219 -23.30 0.64 11.36
CA ALA A 219 -24.44 0.69 10.44
C ALA A 219 -24.79 2.11 9.94
N ASP A 220 -24.35 3.16 10.63
CA ASP A 220 -24.50 4.55 10.17
C ASP A 220 -23.38 5.00 9.21
N GLY A 221 -22.43 4.11 8.90
CA GLY A 221 -21.25 4.41 8.08
C GLY A 221 -20.10 5.03 8.86
N SER A 222 -20.20 5.19 10.18
CA SER A 222 -19.07 5.67 10.98
C SER A 222 -17.99 4.59 11.09
N GLU A 223 -16.74 5.00 10.89
CA GLU A 223 -15.55 4.13 11.04
C GLU A 223 -14.95 4.33 12.44
N SER A 224 -14.57 3.24 13.09
CA SER A 224 -13.87 3.27 14.37
C SER A 224 -12.72 2.27 14.37
N THR A 225 -11.57 2.67 14.91
CA THR A 225 -10.43 1.79 15.15
C THR A 225 -10.22 1.65 16.64
N ARG A 226 -9.59 0.54 17.04
CA ARG A 226 -9.11 0.37 18.41
C ARG A 226 -7.60 0.32 18.39
N THR A 227 -6.98 0.94 19.39
CA THR A 227 -5.54 0.86 19.59
C THR A 227 -5.30 0.05 20.85
N LEU A 228 -4.50 -1.00 20.74
CA LEU A 228 -4.13 -1.90 21.83
C LEU A 228 -2.65 -1.73 22.15
N ASP A 229 -2.31 -1.66 23.43
CA ASP A 229 -0.91 -1.68 23.86
C ASP A 229 -0.31 -3.07 23.64
N LEU A 230 0.90 -3.11 23.09
CA LEU A 230 1.66 -4.35 22.93
C LEU A 230 2.52 -4.59 24.18
N PRO A 231 2.49 -5.79 24.78
CA PRO A 231 3.32 -6.12 25.93
C PRO A 231 4.80 -6.21 25.51
N MET A 232 5.55 -5.14 25.79
CA MET A 232 6.98 -5.05 25.48
C MET A 232 7.84 -5.55 26.66
N GLU A 233 8.81 -6.40 26.38
CA GLU A 233 9.87 -6.84 27.29
C GLU A 233 11.23 -6.62 26.61
N ASP A 234 12.09 -5.80 27.23
CA ASP A 234 13.42 -5.44 26.69
C ASP A 234 13.41 -4.98 25.21
N GLY A 235 12.38 -4.20 24.84
CA GLY A 235 12.21 -3.71 23.48
C GLY A 235 11.63 -4.74 22.50
N VAL A 236 11.13 -5.87 22.97
CA VAL A 236 10.50 -6.91 22.14
C VAL A 236 9.05 -7.14 22.57
N ALA A 237 8.13 -7.23 21.63
CA ALA A 237 6.80 -7.79 21.87
C ALA A 237 6.59 -9.04 21.03
N VAL A 238 5.98 -10.06 21.65
CA VAL A 238 5.44 -11.24 20.97
C VAL A 238 3.98 -11.32 21.37
N THR A 239 3.06 -11.25 20.42
CA THR A 239 1.61 -11.16 20.71
C THR A 239 0.82 -11.98 19.71
N GLU A 240 -0.10 -12.80 20.21
CA GLU A 240 -1.10 -13.47 19.38
C GLU A 240 -2.20 -12.48 19.02
N LEU A 241 -2.50 -12.41 17.73
CA LEU A 241 -3.58 -11.63 17.16
C LEU A 241 -4.66 -12.60 16.72
N ALA A 242 -5.90 -12.32 17.11
CA ALA A 242 -7.07 -13.08 16.69
C ALA A 242 -7.70 -12.46 15.42
N GLY A 243 -8.19 -13.33 14.54
CA GLY A 243 -8.89 -12.97 13.31
C GLY A 243 -7.95 -12.88 12.09
N PRO A 244 -8.55 -12.66 10.90
CA PRO A 244 -7.79 -12.50 9.67
C PRO A 244 -6.86 -11.28 9.80
N VAL A 245 -5.56 -11.55 9.83
CA VAL A 245 -4.57 -10.50 9.95
C VAL A 245 -4.26 -9.87 8.60
N SER A 246 -4.39 -8.56 8.55
CA SER A 246 -4.14 -7.80 7.33
C SER A 246 -2.84 -7.02 7.39
N TRP A 247 -2.20 -6.88 6.23
CA TRP A 247 -1.01 -6.04 6.05
C TRP A 247 -1.30 -4.55 6.28
N ALA A 248 -2.57 -4.14 6.24
CA ALA A 248 -3.00 -2.76 6.45
C ALA A 248 -2.95 -2.30 7.92
N THR A 249 -2.49 -3.18 8.80
CA THR A 249 -2.42 -2.89 10.22
C THR A 249 -1.17 -2.08 10.59
N ALA A 250 -1.37 -0.90 11.18
CA ALA A 250 -0.28 -0.05 11.64
C ALA A 250 0.16 -0.36 13.08
N ILE A 251 1.47 -0.44 13.28
CA ILE A 251 2.13 -0.53 14.58
C ILE A 251 2.78 0.82 14.88
N GLY A 252 2.30 1.50 15.92
CA GLY A 252 2.92 2.72 16.44
C GLY A 252 3.98 2.36 17.48
N VAL A 253 5.22 2.79 17.26
CA VAL A 253 6.29 2.67 18.27
C VAL A 253 6.51 4.03 18.92
N HIS A 254 6.52 4.07 20.24
CA HIS A 254 6.59 5.29 21.03
C HIS A 254 7.79 5.28 21.98
N ARG A 255 8.26 6.48 22.34
CA ARG A 255 9.24 6.70 23.41
C ARG A 255 8.84 7.93 24.18
N ASP A 256 8.82 7.81 25.51
CA ASP A 256 8.40 8.89 26.41
C ASP A 256 7.03 9.48 26.02
N GLY A 257 6.11 8.61 25.56
CA GLY A 257 4.76 8.96 25.12
C GLY A 257 4.65 9.60 23.74
N SER A 258 5.75 9.78 23.02
CA SER A 258 5.77 10.37 21.66
C SER A 258 5.89 9.29 20.60
N LEU A 259 5.04 9.35 19.56
CA LEU A 259 5.11 8.48 18.40
C LEU A 259 6.43 8.73 17.65
N LEU A 260 7.27 7.71 17.57
CA LEU A 260 8.54 7.73 16.86
C LEU A 260 8.35 7.34 15.40
N VAL A 261 7.62 6.25 15.17
CA VAL A 261 7.35 5.69 13.84
C VAL A 261 6.04 4.93 13.85
N SER A 262 5.35 4.95 12.71
CA SER A 262 4.27 4.02 12.39
C SER A 262 4.79 3.08 11.31
N LEU A 263 4.84 1.78 11.60
CA LEU A 263 5.34 0.76 10.68
C LEU A 263 4.27 -0.28 10.36
N PHE A 264 4.45 -0.97 9.24
CA PHE A 264 3.66 -2.14 8.87
C PHE A 264 4.53 -3.38 9.08
N PRO A 265 4.00 -4.46 9.68
CA PRO A 265 4.78 -5.68 9.84
C PRO A 265 5.06 -6.32 8.49
N GLU A 266 6.26 -6.85 8.31
CA GLU A 266 6.55 -7.75 7.20
C GLU A 266 5.75 -9.04 7.37
N GLN A 267 5.22 -9.57 6.27
CA GLN A 267 4.50 -10.83 6.29
C GLN A 267 5.42 -11.95 5.87
N THR A 268 5.32 -13.10 6.54
CA THR A 268 6.03 -14.30 6.09
C THR A 268 5.52 -14.77 4.73
N THR A 269 6.36 -15.44 3.94
CA THR A 269 5.96 -16.01 2.63
C THR A 269 4.78 -16.97 2.76
N ARG A 270 4.72 -17.76 3.84
CA ARG A 270 3.58 -18.64 4.13
C ARG A 270 2.28 -17.89 4.41
N LEU A 271 2.34 -16.74 5.08
CA LEU A 271 1.18 -15.87 5.31
C LEU A 271 0.78 -15.14 4.02
N ALA A 272 1.76 -14.69 3.23
CA ALA A 272 1.51 -14.04 1.95
C ALA A 272 0.82 -14.98 0.95
N GLY A 273 1.15 -16.28 0.99
CA GLY A 273 0.71 -17.33 0.07
C GLY A 273 1.59 -17.42 -1.19
N GLU A 274 1.61 -18.59 -1.85
CA GLU A 274 2.33 -18.78 -3.14
C GLU A 274 1.62 -18.11 -4.33
N GLU A 275 0.29 -18.08 -4.28
CA GLU A 275 -0.55 -17.31 -5.19
C GLU A 275 -1.30 -16.28 -4.37
N PHE A 276 -1.26 -15.01 -4.77
CA PHE A 276 -2.18 -14.02 -4.22
C PHE A 276 -3.60 -14.54 -4.47
N PRO A 277 -4.37 -14.94 -3.43
CA PRO A 277 -5.74 -15.36 -3.65
C PRO A 277 -6.45 -14.16 -4.26
N THR A 278 -6.91 -14.31 -5.50
CA THR A 278 -7.63 -13.23 -6.17
C THR A 278 -9.03 -13.20 -5.58
N ALA A 279 -9.20 -12.39 -4.54
CA ALA A 279 -10.53 -12.05 -4.06
C ALA A 279 -11.32 -11.53 -5.27
N ARG A 280 -12.33 -12.30 -5.69
CA ARG A 280 -13.08 -11.99 -6.91
C ARG A 280 -14.26 -11.12 -6.54
N ALA A 281 -14.21 -9.86 -6.98
CA ALA A 281 -15.39 -9.01 -6.94
C ALA A 281 -16.48 -9.57 -7.86
N ALA A 282 -17.72 -9.59 -7.40
CA ALA A 282 -18.89 -9.81 -8.22
C ALA A 282 -18.96 -8.74 -9.32
N ASP A 283 -19.35 -9.13 -10.53
CA ASP A 283 -19.44 -8.23 -11.67
C ASP A 283 -20.84 -8.28 -12.31
N PRO A 284 -21.86 -7.74 -11.61
CA PRO A 284 -23.23 -7.75 -12.10
C PRO A 284 -23.42 -6.86 -13.35
N ARG A 285 -22.45 -5.99 -13.66
CA ARG A 285 -22.48 -5.04 -14.78
C ARG A 285 -21.65 -5.49 -16.00
N GLY A 286 -20.93 -6.61 -15.91
CA GLY A 286 -20.11 -7.13 -17.01
C GLY A 286 -18.88 -6.28 -17.35
N LEU A 287 -18.33 -5.57 -16.36
CA LEU A 287 -17.23 -4.62 -16.50
C LEU A 287 -15.85 -5.26 -16.34
N ALA A 288 -15.74 -6.46 -15.76
CA ALA A 288 -14.46 -7.10 -15.42
C ALA A 288 -13.58 -7.35 -16.66
N GLY A 289 -14.19 -7.54 -17.84
CA GLY A 289 -13.47 -7.70 -19.10
C GLY A 289 -12.70 -6.45 -19.56
N ARG A 290 -12.83 -5.32 -18.85
CA ARG A 290 -12.11 -4.06 -19.13
C ARG A 290 -10.82 -3.89 -18.35
N LEU A 291 -10.59 -4.76 -17.37
CA LEU A 291 -9.47 -4.68 -16.42
C LEU A 291 -8.61 -5.93 -16.52
N ASP A 292 -7.37 -5.81 -16.11
CA ASP A 292 -6.57 -6.97 -15.78
C ASP A 292 -7.13 -7.64 -14.50
N ALA A 293 -7.36 -8.95 -14.56
CA ALA A 293 -7.94 -9.70 -13.44
C ALA A 293 -7.03 -9.70 -12.20
N THR A 294 -5.71 -9.60 -12.37
CA THR A 294 -4.73 -9.54 -11.29
C THR A 294 -4.89 -8.24 -10.52
N TRP A 295 -4.99 -7.10 -11.23
CA TRP A 295 -5.16 -5.79 -10.61
C TRP A 295 -6.50 -5.67 -9.89
N LEU A 296 -7.58 -6.17 -10.49
CA LEU A 296 -8.87 -6.22 -9.82
C LEU A 296 -8.84 -7.09 -8.55
N GLY A 297 -8.20 -8.26 -8.63
CA GLY A 297 -8.03 -9.15 -7.47
C GLY A 297 -7.22 -8.50 -6.35
N LEU A 298 -6.12 -7.84 -6.70
CA LEU A 298 -5.27 -7.14 -5.73
C LEU A 298 -5.99 -5.96 -5.08
N ALA A 299 -6.72 -5.15 -5.85
CA ALA A 299 -7.53 -4.05 -5.34
C ALA A 299 -8.61 -4.54 -4.37
N THR A 300 -9.30 -5.62 -4.75
CA THR A 300 -10.33 -6.24 -3.94
C THR A 300 -9.75 -6.76 -2.63
N ARG A 301 -8.64 -7.51 -2.70
CA ARG A 301 -7.93 -7.99 -1.50
C ARG A 301 -7.47 -6.83 -0.62
N THR A 302 -6.88 -5.79 -1.21
CA THR A 302 -6.42 -4.59 -0.48
C THR A 302 -7.55 -3.94 0.31
N LEU A 303 -8.73 -3.78 -0.31
CA LEU A 303 -9.92 -3.26 0.37
C LEU A 303 -10.33 -4.17 1.53
N LEU A 304 -10.45 -5.48 1.30
CA LEU A 304 -10.84 -6.46 2.33
C LEU A 304 -9.85 -6.50 3.50
N ASP A 305 -8.55 -6.59 3.19
CA ASP A 305 -7.45 -6.58 4.14
C ASP A 305 -7.50 -5.28 4.97
N SER A 306 -7.79 -4.12 4.36
CA SER A 306 -7.89 -2.86 5.11
C SER A 306 -8.98 -2.80 6.18
N TYR A 307 -9.89 -3.78 6.20
CA TYR A 307 -10.95 -3.95 7.20
C TYR A 307 -10.88 -5.27 7.96
N GLY A 308 -9.89 -6.13 7.68
CA GLY A 308 -9.82 -7.48 8.26
C GLY A 308 -11.05 -8.31 7.92
N LEU A 309 -11.50 -8.25 6.66
CA LEU A 309 -12.68 -8.98 6.19
C LEU A 309 -12.29 -10.06 5.17
N THR A 310 -13.07 -11.12 5.12
CA THR A 310 -13.05 -12.08 4.02
C THR A 310 -14.01 -11.65 2.90
N ALA A 311 -13.85 -12.21 1.70
CA ALA A 311 -14.78 -11.96 0.60
C ALA A 311 -16.21 -12.42 0.93
N ALA A 312 -16.36 -13.48 1.73
CA ALA A 312 -17.67 -14.00 2.15
C ALA A 312 -18.40 -13.06 3.13
N GLU A 313 -17.66 -12.33 3.96
CA GLU A 313 -18.23 -11.37 4.92
C GLU A 313 -18.62 -10.04 4.28
N ALA A 314 -17.99 -9.69 3.15
CA ALA A 314 -18.04 -8.34 2.58
C ALA A 314 -18.70 -8.24 1.19
N ASP A 315 -18.93 -9.38 0.51
CA ASP A 315 -19.51 -9.47 -0.84
C ASP A 315 -18.97 -8.40 -1.82
N PRO A 316 -17.65 -8.41 -2.10
CA PRO A 316 -17.04 -7.36 -2.91
C PRO A 316 -17.67 -7.30 -4.30
N THR A 317 -17.95 -6.09 -4.79
CA THR A 317 -18.64 -5.87 -6.07
C THR A 317 -17.93 -4.80 -6.90
N LEU A 318 -17.70 -5.09 -8.18
CA LEU A 318 -17.18 -4.11 -9.14
C LEU A 318 -18.30 -3.14 -9.56
N LEU A 319 -18.13 -1.86 -9.25
CA LEU A 319 -19.16 -0.84 -9.44
C LEU A 319 -18.98 -0.06 -10.75
N ALA A 320 -17.75 0.30 -11.09
CA ALA A 320 -17.41 0.98 -12.33
C ALA A 320 -15.99 0.62 -12.74
N ALA A 321 -15.73 0.55 -14.04
CA ALA A 321 -14.39 0.33 -14.57
C ALA A 321 -14.29 0.83 -16.01
N GLY A 322 -13.12 1.39 -16.34
CA GLY A 322 -12.81 1.76 -17.71
C GLY A 322 -11.71 2.80 -17.83
N PRO A 323 -11.39 3.20 -19.07
CA PRO A 323 -10.43 4.26 -19.34
C PRO A 323 -11.00 5.62 -18.89
N LEU A 324 -10.13 6.46 -18.34
CA LEU A 324 -10.45 7.83 -17.93
C LEU A 324 -10.17 8.86 -19.02
N ASP A 325 -9.21 8.57 -19.90
CA ASP A 325 -8.84 9.42 -21.02
C ASP A 325 -8.49 8.54 -22.23
N PRO A 326 -9.03 8.85 -23.43
CA PRO A 326 -8.79 8.02 -24.62
C PRO A 326 -7.37 8.12 -25.17
N GLU A 327 -6.63 9.19 -24.91
CA GLU A 327 -5.29 9.39 -25.46
C GLU A 327 -4.23 8.67 -24.62
N TRP A 328 -4.34 8.75 -23.29
CA TRP A 328 -3.28 8.27 -22.38
C TRP A 328 -3.68 6.96 -21.67
N SER A 329 -4.95 6.56 -21.83
CA SER A 329 -5.55 5.34 -21.28
C SER A 329 -5.24 5.07 -19.80
N PRO A 330 -5.29 6.07 -18.88
CA PRO A 330 -5.32 5.73 -17.47
C PRO A 330 -6.54 4.86 -17.21
N GLN A 331 -6.34 3.75 -16.52
CA GLN A 331 -7.43 2.88 -16.09
C GLN A 331 -7.82 3.25 -14.68
N ALA A 332 -9.10 3.14 -14.38
CA ALA A 332 -9.57 3.23 -13.02
C ALA A 332 -10.80 2.36 -12.82
N TRP A 333 -11.02 2.00 -11.56
CA TRP A 333 -12.15 1.19 -11.17
C TRP A 333 -12.60 1.50 -9.75
N LEU A 334 -13.86 1.17 -9.48
CA LEU A 334 -14.51 1.27 -8.18
C LEU A 334 -14.85 -0.13 -7.70
N VAL A 335 -14.24 -0.58 -6.61
CA VAL A 335 -14.65 -1.78 -5.89
C VAL A 335 -15.42 -1.35 -4.64
N GLY A 336 -16.60 -1.92 -4.45
CA GLY A 336 -17.39 -1.72 -3.23
C GLY A 336 -17.50 -2.99 -2.40
N VAL A 337 -17.85 -2.82 -1.13
CA VAL A 337 -18.15 -3.89 -0.18
C VAL A 337 -19.39 -3.54 0.65
N THR A 338 -20.08 -4.55 1.16
CA THR A 338 -21.12 -4.41 2.19
C THR A 338 -20.59 -4.99 3.49
N PHE A 339 -20.43 -4.16 4.52
CA PHE A 339 -19.91 -4.59 5.83
C PHE A 339 -20.92 -5.48 6.57
N PRO A 340 -20.48 -6.27 7.57
CA PRO A 340 -21.40 -7.04 8.43
C PRO A 340 -22.48 -6.20 9.13
N SER A 341 -22.25 -4.90 9.31
CA SER A 341 -23.22 -3.94 9.84
C SER A 341 -24.31 -3.52 8.84
N GLY A 342 -24.19 -3.93 7.57
CA GLY A 342 -25.02 -3.51 6.45
C GLY A 342 -24.59 -2.20 5.78
N ALA A 343 -23.65 -1.46 6.37
CA ALA A 343 -23.07 -0.27 5.74
C ALA A 343 -22.28 -0.64 4.46
N THR A 344 -22.03 0.35 3.61
CA THR A 344 -21.31 0.12 2.33
C THR A 344 -20.03 0.94 2.22
N GLY A 345 -18.96 0.31 1.73
CA GLY A 345 -17.67 0.94 1.46
C GLY A 345 -17.40 0.97 -0.04
N VAL A 346 -16.66 1.99 -0.50
CA VAL A 346 -16.19 2.06 -1.90
C VAL A 346 -14.75 2.53 -1.92
N GLN A 347 -13.91 1.84 -2.69
CA GLN A 347 -12.53 2.19 -2.96
C GLN A 347 -12.35 2.47 -4.44
N LEU A 348 -11.72 3.60 -4.73
CA LEU A 348 -11.21 3.96 -6.03
C LEU A 348 -9.78 3.45 -6.15
N GLU A 349 -9.50 2.78 -7.26
CA GLU A 349 -8.16 2.58 -7.76
C GLU A 349 -8.02 3.27 -9.11
N ALA A 350 -6.88 3.89 -9.33
CA ALA A 350 -6.54 4.50 -10.61
C ALA A 350 -5.07 4.31 -10.91
N GLU A 351 -4.75 3.95 -12.15
CA GLU A 351 -3.40 3.67 -12.61
C GLU A 351 -3.09 4.38 -13.94
N THR A 352 -1.82 4.78 -14.10
CA THR A 352 -1.26 5.19 -15.38
C THR A 352 -0.23 4.18 -15.84
N ALA A 353 -0.35 3.73 -17.09
CA ALA A 353 0.70 2.96 -17.75
C ALA A 353 1.81 3.91 -18.26
N GLU A 354 2.63 4.49 -17.37
CA GLU A 354 3.77 5.32 -17.77
C GLU A 354 5.12 4.58 -17.65
N GLY A 355 5.54 3.90 -18.72
CA GLY A 355 6.89 3.32 -18.84
C GLY A 355 7.07 2.00 -18.09
N THR A 356 8.26 1.77 -17.51
CA THR A 356 8.56 0.57 -16.69
C THR A 356 8.10 0.70 -15.24
N GLY A 357 7.44 1.80 -14.88
CA GLY A 357 7.00 2.08 -13.51
C GLY A 357 5.49 2.23 -13.48
N MET A 358 4.87 1.63 -12.47
CA MET A 358 3.45 1.80 -12.20
C MET A 358 3.27 3.00 -11.29
N ALA A 359 2.50 3.99 -11.73
CA ALA A 359 1.99 5.04 -10.84
C ALA A 359 0.50 4.78 -10.67
N GLY A 360 0.14 4.25 -9.50
CA GLY A 360 -1.25 4.08 -9.08
C GLY A 360 -1.50 4.84 -7.79
N TYR A 361 -2.77 5.11 -7.51
CA TYR A 361 -3.18 5.51 -6.17
C TYR A 361 -4.51 4.85 -5.82
N SER A 362 -4.66 4.58 -4.53
CA SER A 362 -5.86 4.07 -3.93
C SER A 362 -6.51 5.18 -3.11
N TYR A 363 -7.82 5.32 -3.20
CA TYR A 363 -8.58 6.30 -2.42
C TYR A 363 -9.89 5.70 -1.93
N ARG A 364 -10.09 5.75 -0.61
CA ARG A 364 -11.31 5.30 0.04
C ARG A 364 -12.34 6.43 0.08
N LEU A 365 -13.50 6.21 -0.51
CA LEU A 365 -14.62 7.14 -0.42
C LEU A 365 -15.32 7.05 0.93
N PRO A 366 -16.07 8.09 1.36
CA PRO A 366 -16.89 8.00 2.57
C PRO A 366 -17.81 6.78 2.55
N HIS A 367 -18.11 6.19 3.69
CA HIS A 367 -19.05 5.06 3.76
C HIS A 367 -20.49 5.50 3.57
N GLY A 368 -21.31 4.61 3.03
CA GLY A 368 -22.77 4.74 3.03
C GLY A 368 -23.36 4.02 4.24
N PRO A 369 -24.43 4.56 4.87
CA PRO A 369 -25.13 3.86 5.94
C PRO A 369 -25.82 2.60 5.42
N ALA A 370 -26.19 1.72 6.33
CA ALA A 370 -26.97 0.52 6.06
C ALA A 370 -28.35 0.86 5.51
N GLY A 371 -28.89 -0.02 4.66
CA GLY A 371 -30.22 0.08 4.06
C GLY A 371 -30.25 0.52 2.60
N THR A 372 -29.15 1.06 2.08
CA THR A 372 -28.98 1.31 0.63
C THR A 372 -28.13 0.18 0.04
N ALA A 373 -28.67 -0.54 -0.94
CA ALA A 373 -27.90 -1.58 -1.62
C ALA A 373 -26.69 -0.97 -2.35
N LEU A 374 -25.57 -1.69 -2.36
CA LEU A 374 -24.31 -1.18 -2.91
C LEU A 374 -24.42 -0.74 -4.38
N LEU A 375 -25.17 -1.48 -5.21
CA LEU A 375 -25.40 -1.13 -6.63
C LEU A 375 -26.34 0.06 -6.82
N ASP A 376 -27.13 0.41 -5.80
CA ASP A 376 -28.01 1.59 -5.82
C ASP A 376 -27.32 2.84 -5.26
N ARG A 377 -26.10 2.68 -4.72
CA ARG A 377 -25.31 3.80 -4.22
C ARG A 377 -24.81 4.64 -5.40
N VAL A 378 -25.12 5.93 -5.35
CA VAL A 378 -24.66 6.91 -6.33
C VAL A 378 -23.29 7.45 -5.91
N VAL A 379 -22.29 7.25 -6.75
CA VAL A 379 -20.90 7.68 -6.57
C VAL A 379 -20.43 8.34 -7.86
N ALA A 380 -19.85 9.53 -7.74
CA ALA A 380 -19.15 10.22 -8.82
C ALA A 380 -17.80 10.70 -8.28
N VAL A 381 -16.70 10.22 -8.86
CA VAL A 381 -15.35 10.54 -8.38
C VAL A 381 -14.43 10.95 -9.51
N ARG A 382 -13.65 12.01 -9.27
CA ARG A 382 -12.60 12.48 -10.17
C ARG A 382 -11.34 11.65 -9.95
N ALA A 383 -10.72 11.20 -11.05
CA ALA A 383 -9.47 10.46 -11.03
C ALA A 383 -8.64 10.73 -12.28
N LEU A 384 -7.32 10.97 -12.14
CA LEU A 384 -6.36 11.14 -13.26
C LEU A 384 -6.87 11.99 -14.46
N GLY A 385 -7.63 13.05 -14.21
CA GLY A 385 -8.21 13.92 -15.26
C GLY A 385 -9.54 13.45 -15.85
N GLY A 386 -10.03 12.28 -15.46
CA GLY A 386 -11.35 11.74 -15.79
C GLY A 386 -12.30 11.67 -14.60
N ILE A 387 -13.41 10.97 -14.82
CA ILE A 387 -14.47 10.67 -13.84
C ILE A 387 -14.86 9.19 -13.92
N LEU A 388 -15.20 8.61 -12.77
CA LEU A 388 -15.92 7.36 -12.66
C LEU A 388 -17.27 7.61 -12.01
N VAL A 389 -18.31 6.96 -12.55
CA VAL A 389 -19.67 7.04 -12.04
C VAL A 389 -20.20 5.63 -11.80
N SER A 390 -20.78 5.42 -10.63
CA SER A 390 -21.66 4.29 -10.31
C SER A 390 -23.00 4.84 -9.83
N ALA A 391 -24.10 4.32 -10.35
CA ALA A 391 -25.47 4.71 -10.04
C ALA A 391 -26.40 3.48 -10.19
N PRO A 392 -27.67 3.55 -9.76
CA PRO A 392 -28.65 2.51 -10.07
C PRO A 392 -28.74 2.22 -11.57
N ALA A 393 -29.08 0.98 -11.93
CA ALA A 393 -29.17 0.54 -13.33
C ALA A 393 -30.21 1.30 -14.18
N THR A 394 -31.13 2.03 -13.53
CA THR A 394 -32.10 2.91 -14.19
C THR A 394 -31.47 4.18 -14.77
N ALA A 395 -30.30 4.60 -14.28
CA ALA A 395 -29.56 5.73 -14.81
C ALA A 395 -28.79 5.32 -16.09
N VAL A 396 -29.02 6.04 -17.18
CA VAL A 396 -28.40 5.77 -18.50
C VAL A 396 -27.42 6.86 -18.93
N THR A 397 -27.47 8.03 -18.30
CA THR A 397 -26.57 9.16 -18.57
C THR A 397 -26.21 9.86 -17.27
N ALA A 398 -24.96 10.29 -17.14
CA ALA A 398 -24.53 11.27 -16.14
C ALA A 398 -24.21 12.60 -16.84
N GLU A 399 -24.97 13.64 -16.56
CA GLU A 399 -24.66 14.99 -17.00
C GLU A 399 -23.67 15.62 -16.03
N VAL A 400 -22.49 15.97 -16.52
CA VAL A 400 -21.47 16.66 -15.74
C VAL A 400 -21.77 18.15 -15.73
N LEU A 401 -21.85 18.76 -14.56
CA LEU A 401 -22.21 20.16 -14.36
C LEU A 401 -21.05 20.97 -13.77
N ASP A 402 -21.00 22.26 -14.11
CA ASP A 402 -20.14 23.23 -13.44
C ASP A 402 -20.76 23.75 -12.12
N ALA A 403 -20.04 24.65 -11.43
CA ALA A 403 -20.51 25.28 -10.19
C ALA A 403 -21.78 26.15 -10.34
N ARG A 404 -22.20 26.47 -11.57
CA ARG A 404 -23.40 27.24 -11.90
C ARG A 404 -24.56 26.34 -12.36
N GLY A 405 -24.37 25.03 -12.40
CA GLY A 405 -25.34 24.06 -12.89
C GLY A 405 -25.42 23.97 -14.42
N ALA A 406 -24.47 24.56 -15.16
CA ALA A 406 -24.40 24.43 -16.61
C ALA A 406 -23.84 23.06 -16.99
N VAL A 407 -24.49 22.38 -17.94
CA VAL A 407 -24.05 21.07 -18.44
C VAL A 407 -22.78 21.24 -19.27
N LEU A 408 -21.69 20.63 -18.81
CA LEU A 408 -20.39 20.59 -19.48
C LEU A 408 -20.32 19.45 -20.50
N GLY A 409 -21.00 18.34 -20.24
CA GLY A 409 -21.11 17.22 -21.17
C GLY A 409 -21.84 16.02 -20.59
N PRO A 410 -22.42 15.16 -21.45
CA PRO A 410 -22.98 13.88 -21.04
C PRO A 410 -21.91 12.79 -20.97
N LEU A 411 -22.02 11.92 -19.98
CA LEU A 411 -21.29 10.67 -19.85
C LEU A 411 -22.28 9.50 -19.96
N PRO A 412 -22.19 8.64 -20.99
CA PRO A 412 -23.07 7.49 -21.10
C PRO A 412 -22.80 6.49 -19.97
N LEU A 413 -23.86 5.89 -19.44
CA LEU A 413 -23.80 4.86 -18.41
C LEU A 413 -24.32 3.53 -18.95
N GLU A 414 -23.57 2.47 -18.72
CA GLU A 414 -23.96 1.09 -19.00
C GLU A 414 -24.29 0.41 -17.67
N GLN A 415 -25.56 0.00 -17.51
CA GLN A 415 -26.06 -0.58 -16.24
C GLN A 415 -25.77 0.31 -15.03
N GLY A 416 -25.84 1.64 -15.20
CA GLY A 416 -25.55 2.62 -14.16
C GLY A 416 -24.06 2.91 -13.93
N ALA A 417 -23.13 2.35 -14.71
CA ALA A 417 -21.70 2.60 -14.60
C ALA A 417 -21.13 3.33 -15.82
N GLY A 418 -20.18 4.24 -15.61
CA GLY A 418 -19.49 4.90 -16.71
C GLY A 418 -18.15 5.53 -16.31
N THR A 419 -17.26 5.69 -17.28
CA THR A 419 -15.99 6.40 -17.13
C THR A 419 -15.73 7.30 -18.34
N GLY A 420 -15.03 8.41 -18.13
CA GLY A 420 -14.67 9.30 -19.23
C GLY A 420 -13.89 10.53 -18.80
N PRO A 421 -13.52 11.40 -19.76
CA PRO A 421 -12.76 12.61 -19.47
C PRO A 421 -13.61 13.59 -18.64
N LEU A 422 -12.95 14.36 -17.78
CA LEU A 422 -13.63 15.31 -16.89
C LEU A 422 -13.09 16.72 -17.04
N ALA A 423 -13.97 17.66 -17.41
CA ALA A 423 -13.64 19.07 -17.46
C ALA A 423 -13.11 19.60 -16.11
N ALA A 424 -12.16 20.54 -16.15
CA ALA A 424 -11.48 21.03 -14.96
C ALA A 424 -12.42 21.75 -13.97
N ASP A 425 -13.47 22.38 -14.48
CA ASP A 425 -14.49 23.14 -13.75
C ASP A 425 -15.71 22.31 -13.33
N ALA A 426 -15.74 21.02 -13.67
CA ALA A 426 -16.81 20.11 -13.25
C ALA A 426 -16.85 19.93 -11.72
N THR A 427 -18.04 20.07 -11.15
CA THR A 427 -18.30 19.97 -9.70
C THR A 427 -19.39 18.97 -9.33
N THR A 428 -20.36 18.73 -10.21
CA THR A 428 -21.56 17.94 -9.89
C THR A 428 -21.85 16.97 -11.02
N ALA A 429 -22.36 15.78 -10.69
CA ALA A 429 -22.89 14.82 -11.65
C ALA A 429 -24.40 14.66 -11.42
N ARG A 430 -25.20 14.89 -12.46
CA ARG A 430 -26.65 14.67 -12.47
C ARG A 430 -26.97 13.40 -13.25
N LEU A 431 -27.51 12.41 -12.58
CA LEU A 431 -27.80 11.09 -13.10
C LEU A 431 -29.22 11.09 -13.66
N VAL A 432 -29.37 10.69 -14.92
CA VAL A 432 -30.61 10.80 -15.69
C VAL A 432 -31.00 9.42 -16.21
N ALA A 433 -32.28 9.07 -16.03
CA ALA A 433 -32.88 7.85 -16.56
C ALA A 433 -33.24 7.99 -18.04
N ALA A 434 -33.60 6.88 -18.69
CA ALA A 434 -33.91 6.86 -20.12
C ALA A 434 -35.11 7.73 -20.53
N ASP A 435 -36.03 8.00 -19.60
CA ASP A 435 -37.20 8.86 -19.80
C ASP A 435 -36.90 10.36 -19.54
N GLY A 436 -35.65 10.70 -19.19
CA GLY A 436 -35.23 12.05 -18.83
C GLY A 436 -35.44 12.40 -17.36
N THR A 437 -35.97 11.49 -16.54
CA THR A 437 -36.13 11.71 -15.10
C THR A 437 -34.76 11.78 -14.42
N VAL A 438 -34.57 12.77 -13.55
CA VAL A 438 -33.37 12.87 -12.72
C VAL A 438 -33.47 11.82 -11.60
N VAL A 439 -32.54 10.86 -11.61
CA VAL A 439 -32.42 9.81 -10.59
C VAL A 439 -31.76 10.36 -9.34
N ALA A 440 -30.67 11.12 -9.51
CA ALA A 440 -29.91 11.71 -8.43
C ALA A 440 -29.04 12.87 -8.94
N GLU A 441 -28.60 13.73 -8.04
CA GLU A 441 -27.59 14.75 -8.29
C GLU A 441 -26.60 14.71 -7.12
N VAL A 442 -25.31 14.50 -7.41
CA VAL A 442 -24.26 14.31 -6.40
C VAL A 442 -23.03 15.17 -6.69
N PRO A 443 -22.31 15.64 -5.66
CA PRO A 443 -21.01 16.25 -5.86
C PRO A 443 -20.03 15.24 -6.49
N ILE A 444 -19.12 15.73 -7.31
CA ILE A 444 -18.00 14.93 -7.81
C ILE A 444 -16.90 14.97 -6.76
N GLU A 445 -16.71 13.85 -6.07
CA GLU A 445 -15.66 13.69 -5.07
C GLU A 445 -14.28 13.84 -5.70
N ARG A 446 -13.38 14.50 -4.99
CA ARG A 446 -11.99 14.66 -5.42
C ARG A 446 -11.11 13.70 -4.64
N ALA A 447 -10.57 12.70 -5.34
CA ALA A 447 -9.45 11.97 -4.80
C ALA A 447 -8.25 12.94 -4.59
N PRO A 448 -7.51 12.82 -3.48
CA PRO A 448 -6.47 13.76 -3.06
C PRO A 448 -5.25 13.80 -4.00
#